data_AF-A0A9J5YED3-F1
#
_entry.id   AF-A0A9J5YED3-F1
#
_cell.length_a   1.000
_cell.length_b   1.000
_cell.length_c   1.000
_cell.angle_alpha   90.00
_cell.angle_beta   90.00
_cell.angle_gamma   90.00
#
_symmetry.space_group_name_H-M   'P 1'
#
loop_
_entity.id
_entity.type
_entity.pdbx_description
1 polymer ?
#
loop_
_entity_poly.entity_id
_entity_poly.type
_entity_poly.pdbx_seq_one_letter_code
_entity_poly.pdbx_strand_id
1 'polypeptide(L)'
;MLSKMEFSFQKNVVSYFLVCLLCFTQFSSISCEKKVSLTLYYESLCPYCSNFIVNYLPKIFKNGMIDIVDLKLVPWGNTKLQPDNTFKCQHGKAECFLDIVEACAIDAWPDLNEHFPFIYCVESLVYHKNYTQWETCFEKLNLKKKLVTDCVLSGRGKELELQYAAETNALQPPHKYVPWVVVDGQPLYDDYMDFISFICKAYKGTAPAPSCSSSINVIKIGRKFNPFCLKQTAMSKLSTIFKNGMIDFVDLKLVPWGNTKIQPNNTFKCQHGPAECFLDTVEACALDVWPDLNEHFPFIHCVESWIYHKNYTQWETCFQKLNLKKKLVTDCVGGERGKELELRHAAETPPHKFVPWVVVDGQPLYTVSF
;
A
#
# COMPACT_ATOMS: atom_id res chain seq x y z
N MET A 1 -5.84 -90.64 26.75
CA MET A 1 -4.41 -90.61 26.40
C MET A 1 -4.16 -89.31 25.66
N LEU A 2 -3.32 -88.46 26.24
CA LEU A 2 -2.94 -87.13 25.76
C LEU A 2 -2.41 -87.17 24.33
N SER A 3 -2.78 -86.20 23.48
CA SER A 3 -1.85 -85.59 22.50
C SER A 3 -2.48 -84.43 21.73
N LYS A 4 -1.97 -83.23 22.03
CA LYS A 4 -1.56 -82.15 21.11
C LYS A 4 -2.57 -81.65 20.07
N MET A 5 -3.05 -80.43 20.28
CA MET A 5 -3.08 -79.40 19.24
C MET A 5 -3.10 -78.01 19.90
N GLU A 6 -1.92 -77.57 20.33
CA GLU A 6 -1.64 -76.13 20.49
C GLU A 6 -1.07 -75.59 19.17
N PHE A 7 -1.17 -74.27 19.03
CA PHE A 7 -0.55 -73.40 18.03
C PHE A 7 -1.24 -73.29 16.66
N SER A 8 -2.24 -72.41 16.58
CA SER A 8 -2.20 -71.29 15.62
C SER A 8 -3.32 -70.29 15.91
N PHE A 9 -3.20 -69.49 16.98
CA PHE A 9 -4.14 -68.41 17.23
C PHE A 9 -3.50 -67.22 17.95
N GLN A 10 -2.33 -66.75 17.49
CA GLN A 10 -1.74 -65.55 18.14
C GLN A 10 -0.68 -64.78 17.34
N LYS A 11 -0.73 -64.75 16.00
CA LYS A 11 0.19 -63.89 15.21
C LYS A 11 -0.48 -62.82 14.36
N ASN A 12 -1.77 -62.95 14.02
CA ASN A 12 -2.40 -61.98 13.13
C ASN A 12 -3.15 -60.86 13.86
N VAL A 13 -3.66 -61.08 15.09
CA VAL A 13 -4.46 -60.04 15.78
C VAL A 13 -3.57 -58.92 16.35
N VAL A 14 -2.35 -59.23 16.78
CA VAL A 14 -1.40 -58.21 17.30
C VAL A 14 -0.89 -57.30 16.17
N SER A 15 -0.79 -57.81 14.94
CA SER A 15 -0.34 -57.02 13.79
C SER A 15 -1.38 -56.00 13.32
N TYR A 16 -2.69 -56.31 13.41
CA TYR A 16 -3.74 -55.35 13.03
C TYR A 16 -3.93 -54.24 14.08
N PHE A 17 -3.71 -54.52 15.37
CA PHE A 17 -3.77 -53.49 16.41
C PHE A 17 -2.61 -52.49 16.35
N LEU A 18 -1.39 -52.94 16.01
CA LEU A 18 -0.24 -52.04 15.83
C LEU A 18 -0.37 -51.16 14.57
N VAL A 19 -0.96 -51.67 13.49
CA VAL A 19 -1.19 -50.86 12.27
C VAL A 19 -2.28 -49.81 12.51
N CYS A 20 -3.31 -50.11 13.31
CA CYS A 20 -4.34 -49.13 13.68
C CYS A 20 -3.81 -48.03 14.62
N LEU A 21 -2.95 -48.37 15.59
CA LEU A 21 -2.31 -47.39 16.49
C LEU A 21 -1.30 -46.48 15.78
N LEU A 22 -0.65 -46.95 14.71
CA LEU A 22 0.26 -46.14 13.89
C LEU A 22 -0.47 -45.24 12.88
N CYS A 23 -1.76 -45.50 12.59
CA CYS A 23 -2.59 -44.60 11.78
C CYS A 23 -3.21 -43.43 12.57
N PHE A 24 -3.21 -43.47 13.91
CA PHE A 24 -3.75 -42.40 14.75
C PHE A 24 -2.72 -41.34 15.19
N THR A 25 -1.42 -41.50 14.87
CA THR A 25 -0.37 -40.57 15.29
C THR A 25 0.13 -39.61 14.21
N GLN A 26 -0.61 -39.44 13.11
CA GLN A 26 -0.34 -38.40 12.10
C GLN A 26 -1.58 -37.53 11.83
N PHE A 27 -2.32 -37.18 12.87
CA PHE A 27 -2.96 -35.86 12.85
C PHE A 27 -1.88 -34.86 13.24
N SER A 28 -1.09 -34.43 12.26
CA SER A 28 -0.46 -33.12 12.36
C SER A 28 -1.58 -32.16 12.72
N SER A 29 -1.53 -31.57 13.91
CA SER A 29 -2.38 -30.44 14.25
C SER A 29 -2.28 -29.47 13.08
N ILE A 30 -3.37 -29.26 12.35
CA ILE A 30 -3.48 -28.13 11.42
C ILE A 30 -3.33 -26.92 12.33
N SER A 31 -2.10 -26.44 12.45
CA SER A 31 -1.81 -25.18 13.12
C SER A 31 -2.50 -24.15 12.26
N CYS A 32 -3.64 -23.62 12.73
CA CYS A 32 -4.19 -22.40 12.20
C CYS A 32 -3.08 -21.36 12.30
N GLU A 33 -2.42 -21.06 11.17
CA GLU A 33 -1.35 -20.09 11.16
C GLU A 33 -1.93 -18.78 11.69
N LYS A 34 -1.34 -18.28 12.78
CA LYS A 34 -1.85 -17.10 13.45
C LYS A 34 -1.76 -15.92 12.47
N LYS A 35 -2.90 -15.42 12.03
CA LYS A 35 -3.00 -14.21 11.19
C LYS A 35 -2.33 -13.04 11.90
N VAL A 36 -1.76 -12.13 11.11
CA VAL A 36 -1.20 -10.86 11.62
C VAL A 36 -2.35 -9.93 11.95
N SER A 37 -2.41 -9.44 13.20
CA SER A 37 -3.42 -8.44 13.57
C SER A 37 -3.11 -7.10 12.91
N LEU A 38 -4.08 -6.52 12.22
CA LEU A 38 -4.07 -5.17 11.69
C LEU A 38 -5.25 -4.42 12.30
N THR A 39 -5.00 -3.37 13.07
CA THR A 39 -6.07 -2.54 13.64
C THR A 39 -5.95 -1.12 13.15
N LEU A 40 -7.05 -0.58 12.64
CA LEU A 40 -7.17 0.81 12.22
C LEU A 40 -8.12 1.55 13.19
N TYR A 41 -7.57 2.52 13.92
CA TYR A 41 -8.36 3.49 14.67
C TYR A 41 -8.52 4.75 13.83
N TYR A 42 -9.76 5.18 13.59
CA TYR A 42 -10.08 6.23 12.62
C TYR A 42 -11.32 7.03 13.03
N GLU A 43 -11.59 8.13 12.30
CA GLU A 43 -12.80 8.95 12.43
C GLU A 43 -13.39 9.12 11.03
N SER A 44 -14.71 8.97 10.92
CA SER A 44 -15.41 8.87 9.64
C SER A 44 -15.34 10.13 8.77
N LEU A 45 -15.04 11.32 9.33
CA LEU A 45 -14.91 12.57 8.56
C LEU A 45 -13.46 13.08 8.47
N CYS A 46 -12.49 12.31 8.96
CA CYS A 46 -11.08 12.66 8.84
C CYS A 46 -10.57 12.42 7.41
N PRO A 47 -10.05 13.45 6.71
CA PRO A 47 -9.56 13.29 5.33
C PRO A 47 -8.42 12.28 5.16
N TYR A 48 -7.57 12.12 6.18
CA TYR A 48 -6.49 11.13 6.15
C TYR A 48 -7.00 9.70 6.39
N CYS A 49 -8.05 9.54 7.20
CA CYS A 49 -8.68 8.25 7.46
C CYS A 49 -9.40 7.74 6.21
N SER A 50 -10.26 8.57 5.62
CA SER A 50 -10.99 8.24 4.39
C SER A 50 -10.02 7.90 3.25
N ASN A 51 -8.97 8.70 3.06
CA ASN A 51 -7.92 8.40 2.09
C ASN A 51 -7.23 7.06 2.36
N PHE A 52 -6.93 6.72 3.62
CA PHE A 52 -6.32 5.43 3.95
C PHE A 52 -7.28 4.27 3.62
N ILE A 53 -8.54 4.36 4.02
CA ILE A 53 -9.57 3.33 3.79
C ILE A 53 -9.87 3.16 2.29
N VAL A 54 -9.84 4.23 1.51
CA VAL A 54 -10.19 4.20 0.08
C VAL A 54 -8.98 3.81 -0.79
N ASN A 55 -7.78 4.35 -0.51
CA ASN A 55 -6.64 4.26 -1.43
C ASN A 55 -5.52 3.31 -0.97
N TYR A 56 -5.48 2.92 0.30
CA TYR A 56 -4.39 2.11 0.86
C TYR A 56 -4.89 0.75 1.36
N LEU A 57 -5.88 0.75 2.23
CA LEU A 57 -6.41 -0.45 2.86
C LEU A 57 -6.90 -1.52 1.85
N PRO A 58 -7.56 -1.18 0.71
CA PRO A 58 -8.08 -2.18 -0.22
C PRO A 58 -6.99 -3.06 -0.88
N LYS A 59 -5.72 -2.64 -0.80
CA LYS A 59 -4.58 -3.42 -1.32
C LYS A 59 -4.46 -4.79 -0.68
N ILE A 60 -4.85 -4.96 0.60
CA ILE A 60 -4.78 -6.28 1.24
C ILE A 60 -5.79 -7.27 0.66
N PHE A 61 -6.95 -6.79 0.20
CA PHE A 61 -7.95 -7.61 -0.47
C PHE A 61 -7.51 -7.95 -1.89
N LYS A 62 -7.01 -6.96 -2.64
CA LYS A 62 -6.57 -7.15 -4.04
C LYS A 62 -5.38 -8.09 -4.17
N ASN A 63 -4.44 -8.05 -3.22
CA ASN A 63 -3.21 -8.83 -3.33
C ASN A 63 -3.22 -10.13 -2.49
N GLY A 64 -4.40 -10.58 -2.05
CA GLY A 64 -4.57 -11.83 -1.27
C GLY A 64 -3.95 -11.81 0.13
N MET A 65 -3.52 -10.65 0.63
CA MET A 65 -2.98 -10.55 1.99
C MET A 65 -4.04 -10.67 3.06
N ILE A 66 -5.31 -10.47 2.71
CA ILE A 66 -6.42 -10.61 3.66
C ILE A 66 -6.51 -12.03 4.25
N ASP A 67 -6.01 -13.05 3.55
CA ASP A 67 -5.98 -14.42 4.04
C ASP A 67 -5.07 -14.60 5.26
N ILE A 68 -4.06 -13.74 5.40
CA ILE A 68 -3.07 -13.78 6.48
C ILE A 68 -3.20 -12.62 7.47
N VAL A 69 -4.19 -11.75 7.29
CA VAL A 69 -4.44 -10.56 8.12
C VAL A 69 -5.77 -10.72 8.86
N ASP A 70 -5.76 -10.34 10.13
CA ASP A 70 -6.95 -10.13 10.94
C ASP A 70 -7.18 -8.62 11.05
N LEU A 71 -8.03 -8.07 10.17
CA LEU A 71 -8.31 -6.63 10.10
C LEU A 71 -9.45 -6.27 11.06
N LYS A 72 -9.16 -5.35 11.97
CA LYS A 72 -10.13 -4.71 12.86
C LYS A 72 -10.24 -3.21 12.59
N LEU A 73 -11.46 -2.72 12.49
CA LEU A 73 -11.80 -1.32 12.30
C LEU A 73 -12.37 -0.75 13.60
N VAL A 74 -11.90 0.42 14.01
CA VAL A 74 -12.33 1.09 15.24
C VAL A 74 -12.70 2.55 14.91
N PRO A 75 -13.96 2.82 14.53
CA PRO A 75 -14.46 4.18 14.32
C PRO A 75 -14.65 4.84 15.69
N TRP A 76 -13.76 5.77 16.06
CA TRP A 76 -13.84 6.58 17.28
C TRP A 76 -12.78 7.69 17.22
N GLY A 77 -11.53 7.29 16.97
CA GLY A 77 -10.36 8.16 16.84
C GLY A 77 -10.18 9.18 17.96
N ASN A 78 -10.16 10.48 17.61
CA ASN A 78 -9.99 11.57 18.57
C ASN A 78 -11.29 12.05 19.21
N THR A 79 -12.40 11.35 19.03
CA THR A 79 -13.67 11.66 19.70
C THR A 79 -13.49 11.70 21.21
N LYS A 80 -14.13 12.68 21.84
CA LYS A 80 -14.07 12.88 23.30
C LYS A 80 -15.42 12.63 23.93
N LEU A 81 -15.46 11.71 24.89
CA LEU A 81 -16.59 11.55 25.80
C LEU A 81 -16.67 12.78 26.72
N GLN A 82 -17.79 13.50 26.68
CA GLN A 82 -18.08 14.65 27.53
C GLN A 82 -18.71 14.22 28.87
N PRO A 83 -18.66 15.06 29.93
CA PRO A 83 -19.25 14.74 31.24
C PRO A 83 -20.76 14.44 31.23
N ASP A 84 -21.49 14.95 30.23
CA ASP A 84 -22.93 14.69 30.03
C ASP A 84 -23.21 13.41 29.22
N ASN A 85 -22.20 12.56 29.04
CA ASN A 85 -22.24 11.35 28.22
C ASN A 85 -22.56 11.61 26.74
N THR A 86 -22.25 12.81 26.22
CA THR A 86 -22.29 13.10 24.79
C THR A 86 -20.91 12.93 24.15
N PHE A 87 -20.88 12.74 22.84
CA PHE A 87 -19.64 12.64 22.07
C PHE A 87 -19.32 13.97 21.42
N LYS A 88 -18.06 14.40 21.54
CA LYS A 88 -17.52 15.58 20.85
C LYS A 88 -16.46 15.13 19.86
N CYS A 89 -16.84 15.10 18.58
CA CYS A 89 -15.98 14.75 17.47
C CYS A 89 -15.35 16.01 16.85
N GLN A 90 -14.21 15.87 16.17
CA GLN A 90 -13.43 17.00 15.66
C GLN A 90 -14.12 17.72 14.51
N HIS A 91 -14.84 16.98 13.67
CA HIS A 91 -15.53 17.46 12.47
C HIS A 91 -17.04 17.64 12.71
N GLY A 92 -17.46 17.71 13.97
CA GLY A 92 -18.83 18.04 14.38
C GLY A 92 -19.76 16.84 14.47
N LYS A 93 -21.07 17.11 14.57
CA LYS A 93 -22.08 16.07 14.86
C LYS A 93 -22.23 15.03 13.75
N ALA A 94 -21.93 15.39 12.51
CA ALA A 94 -22.01 14.47 11.38
C ALA A 94 -20.97 13.36 11.47
N GLU A 95 -19.76 13.66 11.96
CA GLU A 95 -18.74 12.65 12.27
C GLU A 95 -19.22 11.70 13.35
N CYS A 96 -19.64 12.22 14.50
CA CYS A 96 -20.14 11.36 15.58
C CYS A 96 -21.29 10.45 15.13
N PHE A 97 -22.15 10.93 14.23
CA PHE A 97 -23.24 10.14 13.69
C PHE A 97 -22.73 9.04 12.74
N LEU A 98 -21.77 9.36 11.87
CA LEU A 98 -21.22 8.39 10.92
C LEU A 98 -20.30 7.37 11.60
N ASP A 99 -19.53 7.74 12.63
CA ASP A 99 -18.80 6.80 13.50
C ASP A 99 -19.77 5.77 14.10
N ILE A 100 -20.92 6.22 14.63
CA ILE A 100 -22.00 5.32 15.12
C ILE A 100 -22.55 4.43 14.01
N VAL A 101 -22.77 4.96 12.80
CA VAL A 101 -23.28 4.19 11.66
C VAL A 101 -22.30 3.08 11.27
N GLU A 102 -21.01 3.37 11.22
CA GLU A 102 -19.96 2.40 10.90
C GLU A 102 -19.77 1.38 12.02
N ALA A 103 -19.84 1.81 13.29
CA ALA A 103 -19.86 0.90 14.44
C ALA A 103 -21.05 -0.07 14.37
N CYS A 104 -22.24 0.44 14.05
CA CYS A 104 -23.44 -0.38 13.86
C CYS A 104 -23.34 -1.31 12.64
N ALA A 105 -22.66 -0.91 11.57
CA ALA A 105 -22.39 -1.78 10.43
C ALA A 105 -21.49 -2.97 10.83
N ILE A 106 -20.46 -2.73 11.63
CA ILE A 106 -19.57 -3.79 12.16
C ILE A 106 -20.34 -4.75 13.08
N ASP A 107 -21.20 -4.24 13.96
CA ASP A 107 -22.02 -5.06 14.87
C ASP A 107 -23.09 -5.86 14.10
N ALA A 108 -23.73 -5.25 13.10
CA ALA A 108 -24.74 -5.90 12.26
C ALA A 108 -24.18 -6.97 11.33
N TRP A 109 -22.95 -6.78 10.85
CA TRP A 109 -22.27 -7.66 9.90
C TRP A 109 -20.87 -8.04 10.41
N PRO A 110 -20.74 -9.00 11.34
CA PRO A 110 -19.45 -9.35 11.92
C PRO A 110 -18.42 -9.91 10.93
N ASP A 111 -18.86 -10.41 9.77
CA ASP A 111 -17.95 -10.80 8.68
C ASP A 111 -17.37 -9.54 8.03
N LEU A 112 -16.03 -9.46 7.99
CA LEU A 112 -15.29 -8.38 7.35
C LEU A 112 -15.68 -8.17 5.89
N ASN A 113 -15.96 -9.24 5.16
CA ASN A 113 -16.36 -9.17 3.75
C ASN A 113 -17.75 -8.56 3.57
N GLU A 114 -18.55 -8.47 4.64
CA GLU A 114 -19.87 -7.85 4.63
C GLU A 114 -19.83 -6.39 5.10
N HIS A 115 -19.18 -6.08 6.25
CA HIS A 115 -19.16 -4.70 6.74
C HIS A 115 -18.16 -3.79 6.02
N PHE A 116 -17.00 -4.31 5.60
CA PHE A 116 -15.97 -3.46 4.98
C PHE A 116 -16.44 -2.80 3.68
N PRO A 117 -17.15 -3.46 2.75
CA PRO A 117 -17.68 -2.80 1.56
C PRO A 117 -18.59 -1.60 1.89
N PHE A 118 -19.40 -1.71 2.95
CA PHE A 118 -20.25 -0.61 3.39
C PHE A 118 -19.42 0.57 3.91
N ILE A 119 -18.48 0.31 4.82
CA ILE A 119 -17.57 1.33 5.35
C ILE A 119 -16.76 1.98 4.23
N TYR A 120 -16.18 1.19 3.32
CA TYR A 120 -15.48 1.70 2.13
C TYR A 120 -16.37 2.63 1.29
N CYS A 121 -17.64 2.28 1.10
CA CYS A 121 -18.56 3.13 0.35
C CYS A 121 -18.84 4.46 1.06
N VAL A 122 -19.09 4.42 2.37
CA VAL A 122 -19.29 5.63 3.19
C VAL A 122 -18.04 6.51 3.15
N GLU A 123 -16.86 5.93 3.41
CA GLU A 123 -15.57 6.62 3.40
C GLU A 123 -15.18 7.14 2.01
N SER A 124 -15.59 6.46 0.93
CA SER A 124 -15.47 6.99 -0.42
C SER A 124 -16.32 8.24 -0.63
N LEU A 125 -17.53 8.31 -0.07
CA LEU A 125 -18.34 9.52 -0.14
C LEU A 125 -17.72 10.64 0.70
N VAL A 126 -17.11 10.32 1.85
CA VAL A 126 -16.36 11.29 2.67
C VAL A 126 -15.16 11.84 1.89
N TYR A 127 -14.36 10.97 1.30
CA TYR A 127 -13.19 11.33 0.49
C TYR A 127 -13.56 12.32 -0.62
N HIS A 128 -14.68 12.09 -1.33
CA HIS A 128 -15.19 12.97 -2.38
C HIS A 128 -16.13 14.09 -1.88
N LYS A 129 -16.15 14.36 -0.57
CA LYS A 129 -16.93 15.44 0.07
C LYS A 129 -18.45 15.37 -0.14
N ASN A 130 -18.98 14.16 -0.31
CA ASN A 130 -20.40 13.84 -0.53
C ASN A 130 -20.98 12.96 0.59
N TYR A 131 -20.42 13.00 1.81
CA TYR A 131 -20.79 12.14 2.93
C TYR A 131 -22.27 12.20 3.35
N THR A 132 -23.00 13.26 2.99
CA THR A 132 -24.45 13.36 3.24
C THR A 132 -25.26 12.30 2.47
N GLN A 133 -24.67 11.69 1.44
CA GLN A 133 -25.30 10.63 0.63
C GLN A 133 -24.98 9.21 1.13
N TRP A 134 -24.47 9.06 2.36
CA TRP A 134 -24.03 7.75 2.89
C TRP A 134 -25.09 6.65 2.79
N GLU A 135 -26.38 6.97 2.94
CA GLU A 135 -27.47 5.98 2.82
C GLU A 135 -27.52 5.31 1.44
N THR A 136 -27.02 5.97 0.38
CA THR A 136 -26.94 5.38 -0.97
C THR A 136 -26.08 4.12 -1.00
N CYS A 137 -25.20 3.91 -0.01
CA CYS A 137 -24.39 2.70 0.11
C CYS A 137 -25.21 1.45 0.38
N PHE A 138 -26.37 1.55 1.03
CA PHE A 138 -27.25 0.39 1.21
C PHE A 138 -27.78 -0.13 -0.13
N GLU A 139 -28.23 0.78 -1.00
CA GLU A 139 -28.78 0.43 -2.31
C GLU A 139 -27.68 -0.08 -3.25
N LYS A 140 -26.53 0.63 -3.31
CA LYS A 140 -25.39 0.26 -4.15
C LYS A 140 -24.86 -1.15 -3.85
N LEU A 141 -24.91 -1.56 -2.59
CA LEU A 141 -24.38 -2.85 -2.12
C LEU A 141 -25.48 -3.90 -1.86
N ASN A 142 -26.74 -3.56 -2.13
CA ASN A 142 -27.90 -4.42 -1.84
C ASN A 142 -27.94 -4.91 -0.37
N LEU A 143 -27.65 -4.01 0.57
CA LEU A 143 -27.58 -4.29 2.01
C LEU A 143 -28.90 -3.93 2.72
N LYS A 144 -29.24 -4.72 3.75
CA LYS A 144 -30.46 -4.50 4.55
C LYS A 144 -30.27 -3.31 5.51
N LYS A 145 -30.70 -2.12 5.09
CA LYS A 145 -30.60 -0.88 5.89
C LYS A 145 -31.10 -1.01 7.33
N LYS A 146 -32.16 -1.81 7.53
CA LYS A 146 -32.84 -1.95 8.82
C LYS A 146 -31.91 -2.41 9.95
N LEU A 147 -30.95 -3.30 9.66
CA LEU A 147 -30.03 -3.82 10.67
C LEU A 147 -29.16 -2.71 11.28
N VAL A 148 -28.62 -1.83 10.44
CA VAL A 148 -27.82 -0.69 10.87
C VAL A 148 -28.71 0.38 11.51
N THR A 149 -29.83 0.75 10.88
CA THR A 149 -30.70 1.81 11.42
C THR A 149 -31.32 1.45 12.77
N ASP A 150 -31.69 0.18 12.99
CA ASP A 150 -32.23 -0.27 14.29
C ASP A 150 -31.14 -0.18 15.38
N CYS A 151 -29.88 -0.50 15.07
CA CYS A 151 -28.75 -0.31 15.98
C CYS A 151 -28.52 1.17 16.34
N VAL A 152 -28.59 2.07 15.35
CA VAL A 152 -28.45 3.51 15.56
C VAL A 152 -29.58 4.05 16.46
N LEU A 153 -30.83 3.63 16.20
CA LEU A 153 -32.02 4.16 16.88
C LEU A 153 -32.27 3.55 18.27
N SER A 154 -31.82 2.32 18.52
CA SER A 154 -32.02 1.63 19.81
C SER A 154 -31.10 2.09 20.93
N GLY A 155 -30.07 2.88 20.62
CA GLY A 155 -28.99 3.24 21.55
C GLY A 155 -27.82 2.26 21.56
N ARG A 156 -27.93 1.09 20.90
CA ARG A 156 -26.86 0.12 20.74
C ARG A 156 -25.60 0.75 20.12
N GLY A 157 -25.78 1.62 19.12
CA GLY A 157 -24.68 2.37 18.52
C GLY A 157 -23.86 3.19 19.52
N LYS A 158 -24.52 3.81 20.51
CA LYS A 158 -23.84 4.55 21.58
C LYS A 158 -23.05 3.63 22.51
N GLU A 159 -23.57 2.44 22.80
CA GLU A 159 -22.85 1.44 23.60
C GLU A 159 -21.58 0.96 22.90
N LEU A 160 -21.66 0.71 21.59
CA LEU A 160 -20.52 0.34 20.75
C LEU A 160 -19.45 1.42 20.76
N GLU A 161 -19.84 2.67 20.55
CA GLU A 161 -18.92 3.82 20.62
C GLU A 161 -18.24 3.94 22.00
N LEU A 162 -18.95 3.68 23.09
CA LEU A 162 -18.33 3.66 24.43
C LEU A 162 -17.31 2.52 24.58
N GLN A 163 -17.53 1.37 23.94
CA GLN A 163 -16.56 0.29 23.89
C GLN A 163 -15.32 0.67 23.07
N TYR A 164 -15.51 1.28 21.89
CA TYR A 164 -14.40 1.79 21.08
C TYR A 164 -13.65 2.94 21.76
N ALA A 165 -14.34 3.78 22.52
CA ALA A 165 -13.70 4.80 23.37
C ALA A 165 -12.79 4.16 24.42
N ALA A 166 -13.28 3.15 25.15
CA ALA A 166 -12.50 2.45 26.16
C ALA A 166 -11.27 1.75 25.53
N GLU A 167 -11.46 1.09 24.39
CA GLU A 167 -10.38 0.44 23.65
C GLU A 167 -9.33 1.44 23.15
N THR A 168 -9.76 2.54 22.54
CA THR A 168 -8.87 3.57 21.98
C THR A 168 -8.10 4.29 23.10
N ASN A 169 -8.73 4.53 24.25
CA ASN A 169 -8.09 5.13 25.42
C ASN A 169 -7.10 4.17 26.11
N ALA A 170 -7.27 2.86 25.94
CA ALA A 170 -6.38 1.85 26.49
C ALA A 170 -5.10 1.66 25.65
N LEU A 171 -4.99 2.29 24.47
CA LEU A 171 -3.81 2.20 23.62
C LEU A 171 -2.53 2.56 24.37
N GLN A 172 -1.51 1.71 24.22
CA GLN A 172 -0.16 1.92 24.75
C GLN A 172 0.87 1.81 23.63
N PRO A 173 1.54 2.91 23.24
CA PRO A 173 1.30 4.29 23.69
C PRO A 173 -0.06 4.82 23.20
N PRO A 174 -0.61 5.86 23.86
CA PRO A 174 -1.81 6.55 23.37
C PRO A 174 -1.61 7.04 21.93
N HIS A 175 -2.65 6.96 21.12
CA HIS A 175 -2.64 7.51 19.76
C HIS A 175 -2.41 9.03 19.80
N LYS A 176 -1.70 9.56 18.80
CA LYS A 176 -1.35 10.99 18.72
C LYS A 176 -2.14 11.74 17.63
N TYR A 177 -2.72 10.98 16.71
CA TYR A 177 -3.46 11.42 15.54
C TYR A 177 -4.23 10.22 14.98
N VAL A 178 -5.09 10.47 14.01
CA VAL A 178 -5.69 9.44 13.17
C VAL A 178 -5.37 9.70 11.68
N PRO A 179 -5.32 8.67 10.82
CA PRO A 179 -5.49 7.25 11.14
C PRO A 179 -4.36 6.73 12.02
N TRP A 180 -4.70 5.91 13.02
CA TRP A 180 -3.73 5.23 13.87
C TRP A 180 -3.72 3.75 13.52
N VAL A 181 -2.68 3.32 12.82
CA VAL A 181 -2.54 1.95 12.31
C VAL A 181 -1.60 1.16 13.21
N VAL A 182 -2.06 -0.01 13.65
CA VAL A 182 -1.33 -0.93 14.52
C VAL A 182 -1.20 -2.28 13.82
N VAL A 183 0.03 -2.79 13.67
CA VAL A 183 0.32 -4.11 13.10
C VAL A 183 1.05 -4.96 14.13
N ASP A 184 0.50 -6.12 14.47
CA ASP A 184 1.01 -7.03 15.52
C ASP A 184 1.36 -6.29 16.83
N GLY A 185 0.47 -5.40 17.26
CA GLY A 185 0.63 -4.55 18.45
C GLY A 185 1.61 -3.38 18.29
N GLN A 186 2.23 -3.19 17.12
CA GLN A 186 3.15 -2.08 16.87
C GLN A 186 2.45 -0.92 16.14
N PRO A 187 2.34 0.27 16.75
CA PRO A 187 1.86 1.45 16.03
C PRO A 187 2.86 1.90 14.97
N LEU A 188 2.36 2.23 13.78
CA LEU A 188 3.21 2.53 12.61
C LEU A 188 3.64 4.01 12.51
N TYR A 189 2.99 4.91 13.25
CA TYR A 189 3.23 6.35 13.15
C TYR A 189 3.20 6.85 11.70
N ASP A 190 4.22 7.61 11.26
CA ASP A 190 4.28 8.25 9.96
C ASP A 190 4.43 7.22 8.82
N ASP A 191 4.78 5.97 9.14
CA ASP A 191 4.93 4.86 8.20
C ASP A 191 3.61 4.11 7.96
N TYR A 192 2.46 4.60 8.46
CA TYR A 192 1.18 3.89 8.37
C TYR A 192 0.75 3.52 6.94
N MET A 193 1.18 4.28 5.93
CA MET A 193 0.91 3.97 4.51
C MET A 193 1.70 2.75 4.01
N ASP A 194 2.79 2.36 4.68
CA ASP A 194 3.62 1.19 4.38
C ASP A 194 3.23 -0.06 5.21
N PHE A 195 2.01 -0.08 5.77
CA PHE A 195 1.51 -1.17 6.61
C PHE A 195 1.67 -2.58 6.02
N ILE A 196 1.65 -2.73 4.69
CA ILE A 196 1.93 -3.97 3.97
C ILE A 196 3.31 -4.55 4.33
N SER A 197 4.35 -3.72 4.34
CA SER A 197 5.71 -4.14 4.69
C SER A 197 5.79 -4.61 6.14
N PHE A 198 5.05 -3.96 7.04
CA PHE A 198 4.97 -4.37 8.44
C PHE A 198 4.21 -5.67 8.62
N ILE A 199 3.12 -5.88 7.88
CA ILE A 199 2.40 -7.17 7.86
C ILE A 199 3.34 -8.28 7.43
N CYS A 200 4.08 -8.08 6.34
CA CYS A 200 5.02 -9.05 5.83
C CYS A 200 6.15 -9.38 6.82
N LYS A 201 6.62 -8.38 7.56
CA LYS A 201 7.62 -8.57 8.61
C LYS A 201 7.06 -9.32 9.84
N ALA A 202 5.79 -9.10 10.17
CA ALA A 202 5.13 -9.71 11.32
C ALA A 202 4.62 -11.13 11.04
N TYR A 203 4.36 -11.45 9.76
CA TYR A 203 3.84 -12.74 9.34
C TYR A 203 4.85 -13.87 9.60
N LYS A 204 4.40 -14.89 10.34
CA LYS A 204 5.20 -16.07 10.74
C LYS A 204 4.64 -17.38 10.18
N GLY A 205 3.65 -17.30 9.28
CA GLY A 205 3.08 -18.46 8.63
C GLY A 205 4.06 -19.12 7.66
N THR A 206 3.86 -20.41 7.41
CA THR A 206 4.65 -21.23 6.48
C THR A 206 4.12 -21.12 5.06
N ALA A 207 2.87 -20.72 4.86
CA ALA A 207 2.32 -20.45 3.53
C ALA A 207 2.94 -19.18 2.94
N PRO A 208 3.44 -19.20 1.69
CA PRO A 208 3.94 -18.00 1.03
C PRO A 208 2.85 -16.94 0.93
N ALA A 209 3.10 -15.77 1.52
CA ALA A 209 2.23 -14.62 1.37
C ALA A 209 2.52 -13.95 0.01
N PRO A 210 1.57 -13.92 -0.94
CA PRO A 210 1.82 -13.52 -2.33
C PRO A 210 2.53 -12.17 -2.49
N SER A 211 2.27 -11.24 -1.56
CA SER A 211 2.83 -9.87 -1.55
C SER A 211 4.11 -9.69 -0.73
N CYS A 212 4.48 -10.66 0.11
CA CYS A 212 5.66 -10.54 1.00
C CYS A 212 6.94 -11.04 0.36
N SER A 213 6.83 -11.71 -0.78
CA SER A 213 7.94 -12.16 -1.63
C SER A 213 8.78 -11.02 -2.22
N SER A 214 8.37 -9.76 -2.01
CA SER A 214 9.05 -8.54 -2.45
C SER A 214 9.75 -7.77 -1.32
N SER A 215 9.75 -8.31 -0.09
CA SER A 215 10.25 -7.58 1.10
C SER A 215 11.73 -7.86 1.40
N ILE A 216 12.65 -7.19 0.69
CA ILE A 216 14.06 -7.13 1.09
C ILE A 216 14.21 -6.17 2.29
N ASN A 217 14.59 -6.72 3.43
CA ASN A 217 15.22 -6.08 4.60
C ASN A 217 15.00 -4.57 4.79
N VAL A 218 13.97 -4.22 5.57
CA VAL A 218 13.82 -2.87 6.15
C VAL A 218 14.93 -2.63 7.18
N ILE A 219 16.04 -2.04 6.75
CA ILE A 219 16.99 -1.38 7.64
C ILE A 219 16.35 -0.06 8.07
N LYS A 220 15.99 0.06 9.35
CA LYS A 220 15.59 1.33 9.98
C LYS A 220 16.66 2.40 9.71
N ILE A 221 16.30 3.51 9.07
CA ILE A 221 17.10 4.74 9.15
C ILE A 221 16.17 5.93 9.37
N GLY A 222 16.00 6.29 10.64
CA GLY A 222 15.59 7.65 10.97
C GLY A 222 16.72 8.61 10.62
N ARG A 223 16.45 9.55 9.69
CA ARG A 223 16.96 10.93 9.59
C ARG A 223 16.84 11.46 8.15
N LYS A 224 16.22 12.65 8.02
CA LYS A 224 16.14 13.55 6.84
C LYS A 224 15.88 12.87 5.48
N PHE A 225 14.65 13.02 4.99
CA PHE A 225 14.23 12.59 3.65
C PHE A 225 15.24 13.04 2.57
N ASN A 226 15.84 12.06 1.91
CA ASN A 226 16.69 12.25 0.74
C ASN A 226 15.78 12.28 -0.51
N PRO A 227 15.76 13.38 -1.29
CA PRO A 227 14.99 13.48 -2.54
C PRO A 227 15.24 12.31 -3.52
N PHE A 228 16.42 11.70 -3.42
CA PHE A 228 16.84 10.54 -4.20
C PHE A 228 15.99 9.27 -3.98
N CYS A 229 15.44 9.07 -2.77
CA CYS A 229 14.61 7.89 -2.47
C CYS A 229 13.18 8.00 -3.05
N LEU A 230 12.66 9.23 -3.23
CA LEU A 230 11.35 9.47 -3.82
C LEU A 230 11.36 9.17 -5.33
N LYS A 231 12.45 9.51 -6.03
CA LYS A 231 12.65 9.19 -7.46
C LYS A 231 12.60 7.68 -7.72
N GLN A 232 13.33 6.88 -6.92
CA GLN A 232 13.35 5.43 -7.07
C GLN A 232 11.98 4.77 -6.79
N THR A 233 11.26 5.27 -5.79
CA THR A 233 9.93 4.75 -5.43
C THR A 233 8.92 5.02 -6.55
N ALA A 234 8.99 6.21 -7.17
CA ALA A 234 8.15 6.55 -8.31
C ALA A 234 8.47 5.67 -9.54
N MET A 235 9.75 5.50 -9.88
CA MET A 235 10.18 4.67 -11.01
C MET A 235 9.83 3.18 -10.85
N SER A 236 9.91 2.65 -9.63
CA SER A 236 9.51 1.28 -9.32
C SER A 236 7.99 1.07 -9.40
N LYS A 237 7.20 2.02 -8.88
CA LYS A 237 5.73 2.00 -9.00
C LYS A 237 5.28 2.10 -10.44
N LEU A 238 5.90 2.99 -11.23
CA LEU A 238 5.65 3.09 -12.66
C LEU A 238 6.00 1.77 -13.36
N SER A 239 7.17 1.16 -13.12
CA SER A 239 7.52 -0.15 -13.69
C SER A 239 6.50 -1.26 -13.38
N THR A 240 5.87 -1.20 -12.21
CA THR A 240 4.80 -2.13 -11.84
C THR A 240 3.52 -1.87 -12.65
N ILE A 241 3.16 -0.61 -12.89
CA ILE A 241 2.04 -0.21 -13.75
C ILE A 241 2.28 -0.69 -15.20
N PHE A 242 3.51 -0.56 -15.71
CA PHE A 242 3.91 -1.07 -17.03
C PHE A 242 3.72 -2.58 -17.16
N LYS A 243 4.16 -3.36 -16.17
CA LYS A 243 4.04 -4.82 -16.18
C LYS A 243 2.60 -5.32 -16.11
N ASN A 244 1.68 -4.49 -15.61
CA ASN A 244 0.29 -4.86 -15.36
C ASN A 244 -0.69 -4.37 -16.44
N GLY A 245 -0.20 -3.81 -17.55
CA GLY A 245 -1.04 -3.45 -18.70
C GLY A 245 -1.96 -2.23 -18.50
N MET A 246 -1.72 -1.40 -17.48
CA MET A 246 -2.52 -0.18 -17.20
C MET A 246 -2.16 1.02 -18.10
N ILE A 247 -1.26 0.82 -19.08
CA ILE A 247 -0.69 1.89 -19.92
C ILE A 247 -1.63 2.38 -21.03
N ASP A 248 -2.64 1.60 -21.42
CA ASP A 248 -3.61 1.98 -22.44
C ASP A 248 -4.51 3.17 -22.02
N PHE A 249 -4.41 3.60 -20.75
CA PHE A 249 -5.22 4.66 -20.17
C PHE A 249 -4.42 5.88 -19.69
N VAL A 250 -3.09 5.88 -19.83
CA VAL A 250 -2.21 6.96 -19.31
C VAL A 250 -1.16 7.34 -20.35
N ASP A 251 -1.21 8.59 -20.82
CA ASP A 251 -0.14 9.21 -21.60
C ASP A 251 0.97 9.70 -20.65
N LEU A 252 1.99 8.87 -20.41
CA LEU A 252 3.07 9.17 -19.50
C LEU A 252 4.23 9.86 -20.23
N LYS A 253 4.47 11.12 -19.88
CA LYS A 253 5.66 11.87 -20.30
C LYS A 253 6.67 11.96 -19.15
N LEU A 254 7.89 11.51 -19.40
CA LEU A 254 9.04 11.67 -18.49
C LEU A 254 9.85 12.91 -18.88
N VAL A 255 10.33 13.66 -17.88
CA VAL A 255 11.15 14.86 -18.07
C VAL A 255 12.38 14.78 -17.15
N PRO A 256 13.50 14.19 -17.61
CA PRO A 256 14.74 14.09 -16.84
C PRO A 256 15.44 15.45 -16.79
N TRP A 257 15.13 16.24 -15.76
CA TRP A 257 15.76 17.54 -15.51
C TRP A 257 15.86 17.86 -14.01
N GLY A 258 14.74 17.74 -13.29
CA GLY A 258 14.70 17.96 -11.85
C GLY A 258 15.18 19.34 -11.42
N ASN A 259 16.16 19.41 -10.49
CA ASN A 259 16.69 20.67 -9.96
C ASN A 259 17.92 21.20 -10.73
N THR A 260 18.19 20.68 -11.93
CA THR A 260 19.30 21.14 -12.76
C THR A 260 19.14 22.62 -13.13
N LYS A 261 20.27 23.36 -13.14
CA LYS A 261 20.31 24.79 -13.45
C LYS A 261 21.14 25.06 -14.69
N ILE A 262 20.62 25.90 -15.58
CA ILE A 262 21.38 26.43 -16.72
C ILE A 262 22.31 27.55 -16.20
N GLN A 263 23.59 27.43 -16.48
CA GLN A 263 24.61 28.42 -16.17
C GLN A 263 24.72 29.47 -17.30
N PRO A 264 25.28 30.68 -17.04
CA PRO A 264 25.40 31.74 -18.06
C PRO A 264 26.18 31.36 -19.33
N ASN A 265 27.03 30.34 -19.27
CA ASN A 265 27.78 29.80 -20.40
C ASN A 265 27.06 28.64 -21.13
N ASN A 266 25.74 28.49 -20.92
CA ASN A 266 24.93 27.38 -21.46
C ASN A 266 25.46 25.99 -21.08
N THR A 267 26.02 25.85 -19.87
CA THR A 267 26.34 24.54 -19.25
C THR A 267 25.35 24.23 -18.14
N PHE A 268 25.24 22.96 -17.76
CA PHE A 268 24.28 22.51 -16.74
C PHE A 268 24.97 22.28 -15.40
N LYS A 269 24.31 22.72 -14.32
CA LYS A 269 24.72 22.47 -12.94
C LYS A 269 23.67 21.58 -12.26
N CYS A 270 24.00 20.32 -12.09
CA CYS A 270 23.13 19.34 -11.45
C CYS A 270 23.44 19.21 -9.95
N GLN A 271 22.45 18.81 -9.16
CA GLN A 271 22.50 18.80 -7.69
C GLN A 271 23.46 17.75 -7.11
N HIS A 272 23.75 16.69 -7.86
CA HIS A 272 24.63 15.58 -7.52
C HIS A 272 25.89 15.53 -8.41
N GLY A 273 26.16 16.57 -9.19
CA GLY A 273 27.39 16.74 -9.97
C GLY A 273 27.29 16.26 -11.43
N PRO A 274 28.44 16.19 -12.14
CA PRO A 274 28.45 15.99 -13.60
C PRO A 274 27.90 14.65 -14.07
N ALA A 275 27.99 13.60 -13.25
CA ALA A 275 27.45 12.29 -13.58
C ALA A 275 25.92 12.28 -13.67
N GLU A 276 25.24 13.07 -12.82
CA GLU A 276 23.79 13.28 -12.93
C GLU A 276 23.45 13.99 -14.24
N CYS A 277 24.11 15.10 -14.56
CA CYS A 277 23.88 15.82 -15.82
C CYS A 277 24.07 14.91 -17.05
N PHE A 278 25.10 14.08 -17.02
CA PHE A 278 25.37 13.14 -18.11
C PHE A 278 24.26 12.11 -18.25
N LEU A 279 23.76 11.55 -17.14
CA LEU A 279 22.72 10.52 -17.16
C LEU A 279 21.33 11.11 -17.46
N ASP A 280 21.04 12.34 -17.05
CA ASP A 280 19.84 13.08 -17.47
C ASP A 280 19.84 13.22 -19.01
N THR A 281 20.99 13.54 -19.61
CA THR A 281 21.14 13.61 -21.08
C THR A 281 20.96 12.24 -21.74
N VAL A 282 21.45 11.15 -21.11
CA VAL A 282 21.23 9.77 -21.58
C VAL A 282 19.74 9.44 -21.60
N GLU A 283 19.01 9.77 -20.54
CA GLU A 283 17.56 9.55 -20.44
C GLU A 283 16.80 10.41 -21.46
N ALA A 284 17.20 11.67 -21.63
CA ALA A 284 16.60 12.57 -22.62
C ALA A 284 16.79 12.06 -24.05
N CYS A 285 17.99 11.58 -24.38
CA CYS A 285 18.26 10.97 -25.68
C CYS A 285 17.52 9.64 -25.88
N ALA A 286 17.34 8.83 -24.84
CA ALA A 286 16.53 7.61 -24.94
C ALA A 286 15.06 7.91 -25.24
N LEU A 287 14.49 8.95 -24.63
CA LEU A 287 13.12 9.42 -24.91
C LEU A 287 12.96 9.92 -26.35
N ASP A 288 13.96 10.62 -26.89
CA ASP A 288 13.93 11.14 -28.27
C ASP A 288 14.12 10.03 -29.32
N VAL A 289 15.00 9.07 -29.06
CA VAL A 289 15.30 7.94 -29.96
C VAL A 289 14.17 6.90 -29.97
N TRP A 290 13.54 6.67 -28.82
CA TRP A 290 12.47 5.69 -28.65
C TRP A 290 11.20 6.38 -28.12
N PRO A 291 10.38 6.97 -29.01
CA PRO A 291 9.17 7.69 -28.59
C PRO A 291 8.10 6.74 -28.01
N ASP A 292 8.17 5.44 -28.29
CA ASP A 292 7.29 4.44 -27.68
C ASP A 292 7.67 4.24 -26.20
N LEU A 293 6.66 4.45 -25.36
CA LEU A 293 6.73 4.33 -23.91
C LEU A 293 7.20 2.93 -23.45
N ASN A 294 6.83 1.88 -24.17
CA ASN A 294 7.26 0.51 -23.87
C ASN A 294 8.73 0.24 -24.23
N GLU A 295 9.33 1.08 -25.09
CA GLU A 295 10.73 0.95 -25.49
C GLU A 295 11.66 1.75 -24.56
N HIS A 296 11.35 3.03 -24.31
CA HIS A 296 12.23 3.86 -23.48
C HIS A 296 12.09 3.61 -21.98
N PHE A 297 10.89 3.27 -21.49
CA PHE A 297 10.67 3.18 -20.05
C PHE A 297 11.50 2.06 -19.37
N PRO A 298 11.57 0.83 -19.91
CA PRO A 298 12.44 -0.21 -19.34
C PRO A 298 13.91 0.22 -19.29
N PHE A 299 14.37 0.98 -20.29
CA PHE A 299 15.73 1.50 -20.34
C PHE A 299 15.98 2.54 -19.25
N ILE A 300 15.10 3.55 -19.12
CA ILE A 300 15.21 4.59 -18.08
C ILE A 300 15.15 3.93 -16.70
N HIS A 301 14.23 3.00 -16.46
CA HIS A 301 14.16 2.25 -15.20
C HIS A 301 15.47 1.51 -14.87
N CYS A 302 16.12 0.92 -15.87
CA CYS A 302 17.42 0.26 -15.69
C CYS A 302 18.55 1.25 -15.36
N VAL A 303 18.59 2.40 -16.03
CA VAL A 303 19.58 3.46 -15.77
C VAL A 303 19.41 4.01 -14.34
N GLU A 304 18.17 4.32 -13.95
CA GLU A 304 17.82 4.80 -12.61
C GLU A 304 18.19 3.80 -11.51
N SER A 305 18.06 2.50 -11.78
CA SER A 305 18.52 1.47 -10.83
C SER A 305 20.03 1.55 -10.56
N TRP A 306 20.85 1.87 -11.57
CA TRP A 306 22.29 2.04 -11.38
C TRP A 306 22.63 3.36 -10.68
N ILE A 307 21.91 4.43 -11.02
CA ILE A 307 21.98 5.72 -10.33
C ILE A 307 21.71 5.49 -8.83
N TYR A 308 20.64 4.79 -8.48
CA TYR A 308 20.25 4.46 -7.11
C TYR A 308 21.38 3.80 -6.31
N HIS A 309 22.12 2.87 -6.93
CA HIS A 309 23.27 2.20 -6.32
C HIS A 309 24.58 3.00 -6.38
N LYS A 310 24.51 4.28 -6.76
CA LYS A 310 25.64 5.20 -6.96
C LYS A 310 26.70 4.67 -7.91
N ASN A 311 26.27 3.86 -8.88
CA ASN A 311 27.14 3.21 -9.85
C ASN A 311 26.92 3.79 -11.25
N TYR A 312 27.31 5.06 -11.39
CA TYR A 312 27.02 5.88 -12.57
C TYR A 312 27.67 5.39 -13.87
N THR A 313 28.58 4.42 -13.83
CA THR A 313 29.31 3.91 -15.01
C THR A 313 28.63 2.70 -15.66
N GLN A 314 27.65 2.06 -15.00
CA GLN A 314 27.07 0.79 -15.46
C GLN A 314 25.82 0.94 -16.34
N TRP A 315 25.39 2.17 -16.61
CA TRP A 315 24.18 2.46 -17.39
C TRP A 315 24.19 1.80 -18.78
N GLU A 316 25.36 1.66 -19.43
CA GLU A 316 25.46 1.03 -20.75
C GLU A 316 25.09 -0.46 -20.75
N THR A 317 25.16 -1.14 -19.60
CA THR A 317 24.72 -2.53 -19.49
C THR A 317 23.23 -2.69 -19.77
N CYS A 318 22.44 -1.61 -19.64
CA CYS A 318 21.01 -1.61 -19.91
C CYS A 318 20.70 -1.88 -21.39
N PHE A 319 21.56 -1.46 -22.33
CA PHE A 319 21.37 -1.78 -23.75
C PHE A 319 21.44 -3.29 -24.00
N GLN A 320 22.41 -3.97 -23.37
CA GLN A 320 22.56 -5.42 -23.51
C GLN A 320 21.41 -6.16 -22.82
N LYS A 321 21.05 -5.75 -21.60
CA LYS A 321 19.96 -6.38 -20.83
C LYS A 321 18.61 -6.31 -21.53
N LEU A 322 18.37 -5.25 -22.29
CA LEU A 322 17.08 -4.98 -22.95
C LEU A 322 17.11 -5.22 -24.46
N ASN A 323 18.25 -5.68 -25.00
CA ASN A 323 18.44 -5.88 -26.43
C ASN A 323 18.19 -4.61 -27.28
N LEU A 324 18.67 -3.46 -26.80
CA LEU A 324 18.47 -2.14 -27.41
C LEU A 324 19.70 -1.63 -28.17
N LYS A 325 19.48 -0.79 -29.19
CA LYS A 325 20.55 -0.23 -30.03
C LYS A 325 21.28 0.91 -29.32
N LYS A 326 22.49 0.62 -28.81
CA LYS A 326 23.35 1.60 -28.11
C LYS A 326 23.68 2.85 -28.94
N LYS A 327 24.02 2.68 -30.22
CA LYS A 327 24.63 3.73 -31.05
C LYS A 327 23.77 4.99 -31.15
N LEU A 328 22.45 4.84 -31.34
CA LEU A 328 21.55 5.98 -31.55
C LEU A 328 21.49 6.90 -30.32
N VAL A 329 21.43 6.31 -29.12
CA VAL A 329 21.44 7.08 -27.87
C VAL A 329 22.81 7.71 -27.63
N THR A 330 23.91 6.98 -27.84
CA THR A 330 25.25 7.54 -27.62
C THR A 330 25.62 8.64 -28.61
N ASP A 331 25.19 8.54 -29.87
CA ASP A 331 25.40 9.58 -30.89
C ASP A 331 24.64 10.87 -30.50
N CYS A 332 23.43 10.73 -29.95
CA CYS A 332 22.67 11.85 -29.41
C CYS A 332 23.36 12.50 -28.20
N VAL A 333 23.81 11.71 -27.23
CA VAL A 333 24.47 12.19 -26.00
C VAL A 333 25.77 12.93 -26.31
N GLY A 334 26.53 12.46 -27.30
CA GLY A 334 27.78 13.10 -27.72
C GLY A 334 27.60 14.29 -28.68
N GLY A 335 26.39 14.56 -29.16
CA GLY A 335 26.10 15.58 -30.17
C GLY A 335 25.36 16.81 -29.62
N GLU A 336 25.14 17.80 -30.49
CA GLU A 336 24.34 18.99 -30.15
C GLU A 336 22.90 18.64 -29.76
N ARG A 337 22.37 17.54 -30.31
CA ARG A 337 21.01 17.06 -30.03
C ARG A 337 20.75 16.80 -28.55
N GLY A 338 21.68 16.16 -27.83
CA GLY A 338 21.53 15.94 -26.39
C GLY A 338 21.36 17.25 -25.62
N LYS A 339 22.15 18.27 -25.98
CA LYS A 339 22.07 19.61 -25.37
C LYS A 339 20.74 20.32 -25.68
N GLU A 340 20.23 20.19 -26.91
CA GLU A 340 18.91 20.73 -27.27
C GLU A 340 17.77 20.10 -26.46
N LEU A 341 17.84 18.78 -26.23
CA LEU A 341 16.84 18.05 -25.45
C LEU A 341 16.84 18.48 -23.98
N GLU A 342 18.02 18.63 -23.38
CA GLU A 342 18.18 19.18 -22.04
C GLU A 342 17.57 20.58 -21.90
N LEU A 343 17.84 21.48 -22.87
CA LEU A 343 17.25 22.81 -22.89
C LEU A 343 15.71 22.77 -23.05
N ARG A 344 15.19 21.81 -23.82
CA ARG A 344 13.74 21.59 -23.97
C ARG A 344 13.13 21.12 -22.65
N HIS A 345 13.72 20.11 -22.00
CA HIS A 345 13.26 19.62 -20.70
C HIS A 345 13.34 20.69 -19.61
N ALA A 346 14.37 21.55 -19.64
CA ALA A 346 14.46 22.71 -18.77
C ALA A 346 13.27 23.67 -18.95
N ALA A 347 12.90 23.96 -20.20
CA ALA A 347 11.76 24.84 -20.52
C ALA A 347 10.41 24.21 -20.15
N GLU A 348 10.30 22.88 -20.24
CA GLU A 348 9.10 22.13 -19.87
C GLU A 348 8.95 21.93 -18.36
N THR A 349 10.05 22.01 -17.60
CA THR A 349 10.01 21.77 -16.15
C THR A 349 9.43 23.00 -15.42
N PRO A 350 8.25 22.89 -14.79
CA PRO A 350 7.66 24.01 -14.08
C PRO A 350 8.45 24.34 -12.80
N PRO A 351 8.30 25.55 -12.23
CA PRO A 351 8.83 25.87 -10.91
C PRO A 351 8.29 24.88 -9.88
N HIS A 352 9.19 24.24 -9.13
CA HIS A 352 8.85 23.19 -8.17
C HIS A 352 9.68 23.32 -6.90
N LYS A 353 9.19 22.72 -5.81
CA LYS A 353 9.86 22.74 -4.50
C LYS A 353 10.57 21.43 -4.17
N PHE A 354 10.28 20.36 -4.89
CA PHE A 354 10.80 19.03 -4.67
C PHE A 354 10.76 18.22 -5.97
N VAL A 355 11.55 17.15 -6.02
CA VAL A 355 11.57 16.16 -7.10
C VAL A 355 11.32 14.77 -6.51
N PRO A 356 10.62 13.84 -7.20
CA PRO A 356 9.99 14.05 -8.50
C PRO A 356 8.77 14.97 -8.41
N TRP A 357 8.54 15.74 -9.46
CA TRP A 357 7.38 16.59 -9.61
C TRP A 357 6.43 15.97 -10.63
N VAL A 358 5.18 15.71 -10.22
CA VAL A 358 4.20 15.01 -11.06
C VAL A 358 3.11 15.98 -11.46
N VAL A 359 2.73 15.95 -12.73
CA VAL A 359 1.63 16.72 -13.31
C VAL A 359 0.66 15.71 -13.94
N VAL A 360 -0.62 15.81 -13.59
CA VAL A 360 -1.73 15.03 -14.15
C VAL A 360 -2.65 16.00 -14.87
N ASP A 361 -2.88 15.80 -16.16
CA ASP A 361 -3.71 16.66 -17.02
C ASP A 361 -3.35 18.16 -16.94
N GLY A 362 -2.05 18.45 -16.94
CA GLY A 362 -1.53 19.83 -16.86
C GLY A 362 -1.61 20.45 -15.45
N GLN A 363 -2.20 19.75 -14.49
CA GLN A 363 -2.28 20.19 -13.10
C GLN A 363 -1.29 19.42 -12.23
N PRO A 364 -0.48 20.10 -11.40
CA PRO A 364 0.40 19.39 -10.51
C PRO A 364 -0.36 18.47 -9.55
N LEU A 365 0.15 17.24 -9.34
CA LEU A 365 -0.54 16.19 -8.58
C LEU A 365 -0.94 16.60 -7.15
N TYR A 366 -0.19 17.52 -6.55
CA TYR A 366 -0.43 18.03 -5.20
C TYR A 366 -1.33 19.29 -5.19
N THR A 367 -1.83 19.74 -6.36
CA THR A 367 -2.92 20.73 -6.52
C THR A 367 -4.17 20.14 -7.16
N VAL A 368 -4.11 18.92 -7.73
CA VAL A 368 -5.29 18.19 -8.20
C VAL A 368 -6.08 17.75 -6.98
N SER A 369 -7.17 18.47 -6.69
CA SER A 369 -8.26 17.93 -5.88
C SER A 369 -8.96 16.86 -6.71
N PHE A 370 -8.54 15.61 -6.52
CA PHE A 370 -9.21 14.43 -7.07
C PHE A 370 -10.61 14.26 -6.47
#